data_AF-A0A0Q6L3X7-F1
#
_entry.id   AF-A0A0Q6L3X7-F1
#
_cell.length_a   1.000
_cell.length_b   1.000
_cell.length_c   1.000
_cell.angle_alpha   90.00
_cell.angle_beta   90.00
_cell.angle_gamma   90.00
#
_symmetry.space_group_name_H-M   'P 1'
#
loop_
_entity.id
_entity.type
_entity.pdbx_description
1 polymer ?
#
loop_
_entity_poly.entity_id
_entity_poly.type
_entity_poly.pdbx_seq_one_letter_code
_entity_poly.pdbx_strand_id
1 'polypeptide(L)'
;MSRDEDNRAISKQAVCSLRKSTAGQQKPLWVRTCRSVHVGWLTAFVGLAGASVAILVTLVLLFEPLTPDVLMGVLWLAFLVIVALGQSVVMSGVGSARLSRFVRPIEVAAAGRGLSVPGRGDFLIRSFIFAFAVLLGFSYFYWRDDEPGRRQFRAEISTLVGAPVGLLWFILGFVIVNRTRISLHPDGIVQEIYRRRVWKVTSDVTVVPWDGIVGLQPQTHPNPAVPHPHQYPTVRVVYREVDSELDQELTLMVCEKKVEPNALLALLQWCRDNPWAREQLAHDDARELLRPPRFLDRIEADRAASMSGRRDVQ
;
A
#
# COMPACT_ATOMS: atom_id res chain seq x y z
N MET A 1 14.69 -20.15 35.59
CA MET A 1 14.48 -18.90 34.84
C MET A 1 14.91 -19.18 33.42
N SER A 2 13.92 -19.15 32.54
CA SER A 2 13.84 -19.96 31.32
C SER A 2 14.44 -19.19 30.13
N ARG A 3 15.00 -19.92 29.17
CA ARG A 3 15.47 -19.44 27.85
C ARG A 3 14.46 -18.51 27.15
N ASP A 4 13.18 -18.64 27.49
CA ASP A 4 12.09 -17.78 27.02
C ASP A 4 12.14 -16.34 27.57
N GLU A 5 12.65 -16.11 28.78
CA GLU A 5 12.79 -14.77 29.35
C GLU A 5 13.91 -13.98 28.68
N ASP A 6 15.04 -14.64 28.38
CA ASP A 6 16.16 -14.04 27.65
C ASP A 6 15.77 -13.68 26.21
N ASN A 7 15.10 -14.59 25.50
CA ASN A 7 14.62 -14.31 24.14
C ASN A 7 13.64 -13.12 24.12
N ARG A 8 12.80 -12.99 25.14
CA ARG A 8 11.84 -11.88 25.27
C ARG A 8 12.50 -10.56 25.66
N ALA A 9 13.60 -10.60 26.39
CA ALA A 9 14.40 -9.42 26.70
C ALA A 9 15.15 -8.93 25.45
N ILE A 10 15.75 -9.84 24.69
CA ILE A 10 16.47 -9.56 23.44
C ILE A 10 15.53 -8.97 22.38
N SER A 11 14.31 -9.52 22.24
CA SER A 11 13.32 -8.99 21.30
C SER A 11 12.87 -7.58 21.68
N LYS A 12 12.60 -7.31 22.97
CA LYS A 12 12.26 -5.97 23.46
C LYS A 12 13.39 -4.97 23.24
N GLN A 13 14.63 -5.38 23.52
CA GLN A 13 15.80 -4.52 23.36
C GLN A 13 16.02 -4.15 21.88
N ALA A 14 15.83 -5.09 20.98
CA ALA A 14 15.96 -4.83 19.55
C ALA A 14 14.80 -4.03 18.95
N VAL A 15 13.57 -4.27 19.40
CA VAL A 15 12.44 -3.38 19.08
C VAL A 15 12.74 -1.96 19.55
N CYS A 16 13.30 -1.80 20.75
CA CYS A 16 13.71 -0.49 21.27
C CYS A 16 14.87 0.13 20.48
N SER A 17 15.87 -0.64 20.05
CA SER A 17 17.01 -0.12 19.28
C SER A 17 16.61 0.26 17.86
N LEU A 18 15.76 -0.53 17.20
CA LEU A 18 15.16 -0.21 15.91
C LEU A 18 14.24 1.01 16.02
N ARG A 19 13.49 1.14 17.12
CA ARG A 19 12.66 2.32 17.37
C ARG A 19 13.51 3.58 17.61
N LYS A 20 14.68 3.43 18.23
CA LYS A 20 15.67 4.50 18.36
C LYS A 20 16.33 4.81 17.02
N SER A 21 16.60 3.83 16.14
CA SER A 21 17.18 4.10 14.81
C SER A 21 16.17 4.79 13.88
N THR A 22 14.89 4.40 13.93
CA THR A 22 13.80 5.09 13.23
C THR A 22 13.56 6.50 13.77
N ALA A 23 13.67 6.73 15.08
CA ALA A 23 13.60 8.07 15.68
C ALA A 23 14.88 8.90 15.47
N GLY A 24 16.03 8.24 15.30
CA GLY A 24 17.36 8.84 15.12
C GLY A 24 17.72 9.10 13.66
N GLN A 25 16.92 8.66 12.68
CA GLN A 25 17.06 9.13 11.30
C GLN A 25 16.83 10.65 11.28
N GLN A 26 17.92 11.40 11.09
CA GLN A 26 17.94 12.87 11.09
C GLN A 26 16.91 13.53 10.16
N LYS A 27 16.43 12.81 9.14
CA LYS A 27 15.31 13.22 8.28
C LYS A 27 14.50 11.97 7.91
N PRO A 28 13.24 11.81 8.38
CA PRO A 28 12.38 10.76 7.86
C PRO A 28 12.04 11.10 6.40
N LEU A 29 12.81 10.53 5.47
CA LEU A 29 12.90 10.98 4.07
C LEU A 29 11.55 11.02 3.34
N TRP A 30 10.67 10.04 3.59
CA TRP A 30 9.36 10.01 2.94
C TRP A 30 8.23 10.62 3.77
N VAL A 31 8.42 10.89 5.07
CA VAL A 31 7.35 11.45 5.91
C VAL A 31 6.96 12.85 5.44
N ARG A 32 7.92 13.69 5.01
CA ARG A 32 7.63 15.07 4.58
C ARG A 32 6.92 15.15 3.23
N THR A 33 7.37 14.38 2.24
CA THR A 33 6.78 14.33 0.89
C THR A 33 5.40 13.71 0.90
N CYS A 34 5.21 12.63 1.67
CA CYS A 34 3.91 11.98 1.82
C CYS A 34 2.92 12.82 2.65
N ARG A 35 3.35 13.56 3.69
CA ARG A 35 2.47 14.37 4.56
C ARG A 35 1.71 15.46 3.80
N SER A 36 2.39 16.20 2.91
CA SER A 36 1.75 17.25 2.09
C SER A 36 0.63 16.69 1.22
N VAL A 37 0.92 15.58 0.54
CA VAL A 37 -0.01 14.89 -0.35
C VAL A 37 -1.16 14.25 0.43
N HIS A 38 -0.86 13.59 1.55
CA HIS A 38 -1.88 12.91 2.37
C HIS A 38 -2.84 13.88 3.04
N VAL A 39 -2.36 15.02 3.56
CA VAL A 39 -3.22 16.02 4.19
C VAL A 39 -4.09 16.72 3.14
N GLY A 40 -3.52 17.10 1.99
CA GLY A 40 -4.25 17.74 0.90
C GLY A 40 -5.36 16.85 0.33
N TRP A 41 -5.06 15.57 0.07
CA TRP A 41 -6.08 14.61 -0.37
C TRP A 41 -7.11 14.32 0.73
N LEU A 42 -6.70 14.15 1.99
CA LEU A 42 -7.63 13.94 3.10
C LEU A 42 -8.60 15.13 3.23
N THR A 43 -8.11 16.36 3.13
CA THR A 43 -8.98 17.56 3.16
C THR A 43 -9.89 17.66 1.95
N ALA A 44 -9.38 17.36 0.75
CA ALA A 44 -10.20 17.36 -0.46
C ALA A 44 -11.31 16.30 -0.40
N PHE A 45 -11.00 15.11 0.08
CA PHE A 45 -11.95 14.00 0.20
C PHE A 45 -12.93 14.17 1.35
N VAL A 46 -12.52 14.73 2.49
CA VAL A 46 -13.44 15.11 3.58
C VAL A 46 -14.38 16.21 3.09
N GLY A 47 -13.88 17.19 2.33
CA GLY A 47 -14.72 18.20 1.67
C GLY A 47 -15.71 17.58 0.69
N LEU A 48 -15.26 16.65 -0.15
CA LEU A 48 -16.11 15.96 -1.13
C LEU A 48 -17.18 15.10 -0.46
N ALA A 49 -16.81 14.36 0.59
CA ALA A 49 -17.74 13.54 1.37
C ALA A 49 -18.75 14.41 2.12
N GLY A 50 -18.29 15.52 2.74
CA GLY A 50 -19.16 16.50 3.40
C GLY A 50 -20.16 17.14 2.44
N ALA A 51 -19.70 17.56 1.25
CA ALA A 51 -20.57 18.08 0.21
C ALA A 51 -21.59 17.02 -0.25
N SER A 52 -21.17 15.77 -0.41
CA SER A 52 -22.05 14.69 -0.85
C SER A 52 -23.10 14.32 0.20
N VAL A 53 -22.74 14.32 1.49
CA VAL A 53 -23.69 14.13 2.60
C VAL A 53 -24.65 15.31 2.69
N ALA A 54 -24.17 16.54 2.51
CA ALA A 54 -25.03 17.72 2.49
C ALA A 54 -26.04 17.65 1.33
N ILE A 55 -25.60 17.25 0.14
CA ILE A 55 -26.48 17.02 -1.02
C ILE A 55 -27.50 15.92 -0.72
N LEU A 56 -27.08 14.81 -0.11
CA LEU A 56 -27.95 13.69 0.27
C LEU A 56 -29.03 14.12 1.28
N VAL A 57 -28.64 14.81 2.35
CA VAL A 57 -29.55 15.30 3.39
C VAL A 57 -30.53 16.32 2.80
N THR A 58 -30.05 17.22 1.94
CA THR A 58 -30.89 18.21 1.26
C THR A 58 -31.93 17.53 0.35
N LEU A 59 -31.53 16.50 -0.41
CA LEU A 59 -32.43 15.71 -1.26
C LEU A 59 -33.49 14.95 -0.46
N VAL A 60 -33.11 14.33 0.67
CA VAL A 60 -34.07 13.60 1.53
C VAL A 60 -35.05 14.54 2.22
N LEU A 61 -34.59 15.73 2.63
CA LEU A 61 -35.45 16.74 3.28
C LEU A 61 -36.37 17.47 2.30
N LEU A 62 -35.99 17.60 1.02
CA LEU A 62 -36.82 18.27 0.01
C LEU A 62 -37.86 17.37 -0.65
N PHE A 63 -37.69 16.05 -0.62
CA PHE A 63 -38.57 15.10 -1.33
C PHE A 63 -39.12 14.04 -0.37
N GLU A 64 -40.30 14.27 0.21
CA GLU A 64 -41.17 13.19 0.69
C GLU A 64 -41.99 12.65 -0.48
N PRO A 65 -42.13 11.32 -0.69
CA PRO A 65 -41.23 10.19 -0.46
C PRO A 65 -40.14 10.10 -1.56
N LEU A 66 -39.05 9.38 -1.27
CA LEU A 66 -37.98 9.09 -2.24
C LEU A 66 -38.55 8.42 -3.49
N THR A 67 -38.74 9.20 -4.55
CA THR A 67 -39.04 8.64 -5.86
C THR A 67 -37.85 7.76 -6.27
N PRO A 68 -38.10 6.66 -6.99
CA PRO A 68 -37.04 5.72 -7.29
C PRO A 68 -35.93 6.32 -8.19
N ASP A 69 -36.22 7.44 -8.88
CA ASP A 69 -35.22 8.25 -9.61
C ASP A 69 -34.22 8.90 -8.64
N VAL A 70 -34.72 9.45 -7.53
CA VAL A 70 -33.87 10.03 -6.48
C VAL A 70 -33.05 8.92 -5.81
N LEU A 71 -33.63 7.74 -5.58
CA LEU A 71 -32.92 6.60 -5.02
C LEU A 71 -31.76 6.14 -5.92
N MET A 72 -31.96 6.07 -7.23
CA MET A 72 -30.88 5.72 -8.18
C MET A 72 -29.76 6.77 -8.18
N GLY A 73 -30.11 8.06 -8.16
CA GLY A 73 -29.13 9.14 -8.05
C GLY A 73 -28.33 9.07 -6.74
N VAL A 74 -28.99 8.73 -5.63
CA VAL A 74 -28.37 8.51 -4.32
C VAL A 74 -27.39 7.34 -4.35
N LEU A 75 -27.71 6.23 -5.02
CA LEU A 75 -26.80 5.08 -5.15
C LEU A 75 -25.52 5.43 -5.91
N TRP A 76 -25.63 6.20 -7.00
CA TRP A 76 -24.47 6.71 -7.74
C TRP A 76 -23.62 7.67 -6.91
N LEU A 77 -24.25 8.58 -6.17
CA LEU A 77 -23.53 9.51 -5.29
C LEU A 77 -22.81 8.75 -4.16
N ALA A 78 -23.49 7.81 -3.51
CA ALA A 78 -22.91 6.97 -2.47
C ALA A 78 -21.73 6.16 -2.98
N PHE A 79 -21.84 5.58 -4.18
CA PHE A 79 -20.73 4.88 -4.82
C PHE A 79 -19.52 5.79 -5.02
N LEU A 80 -19.70 6.98 -5.61
CA LEU A 80 -18.61 7.93 -5.84
C LEU A 80 -17.92 8.35 -4.53
N VAL A 81 -18.70 8.60 -3.47
CA VAL A 81 -18.18 8.96 -2.15
C VAL A 81 -17.39 7.83 -1.52
N ILE A 82 -17.93 6.60 -1.53
CA ILE A 82 -17.25 5.43 -0.96
C ILE A 82 -15.94 5.16 -1.71
N VAL A 83 -15.93 5.33 -3.02
CA VAL A 83 -14.72 5.14 -3.84
C VAL A 83 -13.69 6.21 -3.51
N ALA A 84 -14.09 7.48 -3.49
CA ALA A 84 -13.22 8.58 -3.14
C ALA A 84 -12.62 8.42 -1.73
N LEU A 85 -13.45 8.07 -0.74
CA LEU A 85 -13.00 7.78 0.62
C LEU A 85 -12.10 6.56 0.69
N GLY A 86 -12.44 5.46 0.00
CA GLY A 86 -11.62 4.25 -0.05
C GLY A 86 -10.23 4.52 -0.63
N GLN A 87 -10.16 5.24 -1.75
CA GLN A 87 -8.91 5.69 -2.35
C GLN A 87 -8.14 6.62 -1.41
N SER A 88 -8.81 7.52 -0.69
CA SER A 88 -8.17 8.40 0.29
C SER A 88 -7.50 7.63 1.42
N VAL A 89 -8.10 6.54 1.93
CA VAL A 89 -7.52 5.71 3.00
C VAL A 89 -6.30 4.94 2.50
N VAL A 90 -6.33 4.46 1.27
CA VAL A 90 -5.18 3.80 0.63
C VAL A 90 -4.05 4.78 0.41
N MET A 91 -4.38 5.92 -0.19
CA MET A 91 -3.42 6.95 -0.55
C MET A 91 -2.84 7.61 0.68
N SER A 92 -3.61 7.87 1.74
CA SER A 92 -3.15 8.56 2.96
C SER A 92 -2.16 7.77 3.83
N GLY A 93 -1.95 6.47 3.54
CA GLY A 93 -1.10 5.63 4.35
C GLY A 93 -1.60 5.40 5.78
N VAL A 94 -2.78 5.92 6.17
CA VAL A 94 -3.36 5.80 7.52
C VAL A 94 -3.65 4.34 7.88
N GLY A 95 -3.92 3.50 6.87
CA GLY A 95 -4.03 2.04 7.05
C GLY A 95 -2.73 1.35 7.50
N SER A 96 -1.57 2.00 7.40
CA SER A 96 -0.24 1.41 7.60
C SER A 96 0.05 0.90 9.01
N ALA A 97 -0.50 1.53 10.03
CA ALA A 97 -0.38 1.05 11.42
C ALA A 97 -1.02 -0.33 11.62
N ARG A 98 -1.99 -0.67 10.77
CA ARG A 98 -2.68 -1.93 10.71
C ARG A 98 -2.18 -2.80 9.55
N LEU A 99 -1.05 -2.49 8.93
CA LEU A 99 -0.50 -3.29 7.85
C LEU A 99 0.45 -4.40 8.36
N SER A 100 1.07 -4.23 9.53
CA SER A 100 1.93 -5.26 10.15
C SER A 100 1.21 -6.60 10.41
N ARG A 101 -0.11 -6.58 10.63
CA ARG A 101 -0.94 -7.80 10.77
C ARG A 101 -1.05 -8.64 9.49
N PHE A 102 -0.69 -8.08 8.33
CA PHE A 102 -0.59 -8.84 7.08
C PHE A 102 0.80 -9.46 6.88
N VAL A 103 1.79 -9.02 7.65
CA VAL A 103 3.10 -9.64 7.69
C VAL A 103 2.96 -10.98 8.40
N ARG A 104 3.42 -12.05 7.76
CA ARG A 104 3.31 -13.41 8.28
C ARG A 104 4.68 -14.07 8.30
N PRO A 105 4.99 -14.87 9.33
CA PRO A 105 6.14 -15.76 9.25
C PRO A 105 5.97 -16.68 8.04
N ILE A 106 7.05 -16.91 7.32
CA ILE A 106 7.10 -17.81 6.17
C ILE A 106 8.35 -18.66 6.28
N GLU A 107 8.28 -19.88 5.76
CA GLU A 107 9.44 -20.74 5.58
C GLU A 107 9.64 -20.93 4.08
N VAL A 108 10.84 -20.63 3.60
CA VAL A 108 11.23 -20.78 2.20
C VAL A 108 12.35 -21.81 2.15
N ALA A 109 12.19 -22.84 1.32
CA ALA A 109 13.11 -23.98 1.28
C ALA A 109 14.59 -23.58 1.08
N ALA A 110 14.84 -22.48 0.36
CA ALA A 110 16.19 -21.99 0.08
C ALA A 110 16.80 -21.07 1.16
N ALA A 111 15.97 -20.47 2.04
CA ALA A 111 16.41 -19.42 2.98
C ALA A 111 15.87 -19.61 4.42
N GLY A 112 15.27 -20.77 4.70
CA GLY A 112 14.70 -21.10 6.00
C GLY A 112 13.54 -20.19 6.42
N ARG A 113 13.37 -20.03 7.73
CA ARG A 113 12.30 -19.23 8.34
C ARG A 113 12.60 -17.74 8.26
N GLY A 114 11.58 -16.95 7.93
CA GLY A 114 11.69 -15.51 7.81
C GLY A 114 10.34 -14.82 7.83
N LEU A 115 10.33 -13.56 7.41
CA LEU A 115 9.21 -12.65 7.53
C LEU A 115 8.70 -12.24 6.15
N SER A 116 7.48 -12.63 5.78
CA SER A 116 6.88 -12.26 4.49
C SER A 116 6.16 -10.92 4.55
N VAL A 117 6.52 -10.04 3.62
CA VAL A 117 5.87 -8.74 3.38
C VAL A 117 5.04 -8.85 2.09
N PRO A 118 3.71 -9.02 2.21
CA PRO A 118 2.86 -9.16 1.03
C PRO A 118 2.69 -7.83 0.28
N GLY A 119 2.49 -7.91 -1.03
CA GLY A 119 2.01 -6.78 -1.83
C GLY A 119 0.59 -6.35 -1.41
N ARG A 120 0.28 -5.07 -1.62
CA ARG A 120 -1.04 -4.47 -1.38
C ARG A 120 -2.11 -5.11 -2.26
N GLY A 121 -1.73 -5.58 -3.45
CA GLY A 121 -2.61 -6.25 -4.39
C GLY A 121 -3.69 -5.31 -4.91
N ASP A 122 -4.24 -5.61 -6.08
CA ASP A 122 -5.20 -4.71 -6.74
C ASP A 122 -6.63 -4.91 -6.22
N PHE A 123 -6.81 -5.43 -5.01
CA PHE A 123 -8.12 -5.82 -4.49
C PHE A 123 -9.13 -4.67 -4.51
N LEU A 124 -8.67 -3.45 -4.17
CA LEU A 124 -9.54 -2.28 -4.15
C LEU A 124 -9.91 -1.80 -5.57
N ILE A 125 -8.98 -1.89 -6.52
CA ILE A 125 -9.26 -1.60 -7.93
C ILE A 125 -10.25 -2.63 -8.49
N ARG A 126 -10.07 -3.92 -8.19
CA ARG A 126 -10.98 -4.99 -8.61
C ARG A 126 -12.36 -4.84 -7.99
N SER A 127 -12.43 -4.54 -6.69
CA SER A 127 -13.71 -4.32 -5.99
C SER A 127 -14.45 -3.10 -6.54
N PHE A 128 -13.71 -2.04 -6.90
CA PHE A 128 -14.27 -0.86 -7.57
C PHE A 128 -14.86 -1.20 -8.95
N ILE A 129 -14.10 -1.89 -9.80
CA ILE A 129 -14.56 -2.28 -11.14
C ILE A 129 -15.81 -3.17 -11.04
N PHE A 130 -15.85 -4.10 -10.08
CA PHE A 130 -17.03 -4.94 -9.86
C PHE A 130 -18.25 -4.13 -9.41
N ALA A 131 -18.11 -3.28 -8.40
CA ALA A 131 -19.21 -2.46 -7.90
C ALA A 131 -19.73 -1.48 -8.97
N PHE A 132 -18.83 -0.96 -9.81
CA PHE A 132 -19.20 -0.15 -10.98
C PHE A 132 -20.02 -0.97 -12.00
N ALA A 133 -19.58 -2.18 -12.34
CA ALA A 133 -20.31 -3.06 -13.27
C ALA A 133 -21.69 -3.45 -12.74
N VAL A 134 -21.82 -3.73 -11.43
CA VAL A 134 -23.10 -4.01 -10.76
C VAL A 134 -24.01 -2.79 -10.80
N LEU A 135 -23.48 -1.59 -10.51
CA LEU A 135 -24.27 -0.35 -10.51
C LEU A 135 -24.78 0.00 -11.92
N LEU A 136 -23.96 -0.21 -12.96
CA LEU A 136 -24.39 -0.11 -14.35
C LEU A 136 -25.49 -1.11 -14.69
N GLY A 137 -25.32 -2.37 -14.28
CA GLY A 137 -26.33 -3.42 -14.48
C GLY A 137 -27.66 -3.10 -13.80
N PHE A 138 -27.64 -2.59 -12.57
CA PHE A 138 -28.85 -2.20 -11.83
C PHE A 138 -29.53 -0.97 -12.44
N SER A 139 -28.75 -0.02 -12.94
CA SER A 139 -29.27 1.15 -13.68
C SER A 139 -30.03 0.74 -14.94
N TYR A 140 -29.67 -0.37 -15.58
CA TYR A 140 -30.41 -0.93 -16.72
C TYR A 140 -31.85 -1.29 -16.36
N PHE A 141 -32.00 -2.17 -15.37
CA PHE A 141 -33.28 -2.76 -15.02
C PHE A 141 -34.25 -1.70 -14.52
N TYR A 142 -33.70 -0.63 -13.94
CA TYR A 142 -34.47 0.51 -13.49
C TYR A 142 -35.01 1.38 -14.63
N TRP A 143 -34.19 1.70 -15.64
CA TRP A 143 -34.60 2.58 -16.75
C TRP A 143 -35.13 1.83 -17.98
N ARG A 144 -35.22 0.50 -17.93
CA ARG A 144 -35.64 -0.33 -19.07
C ARG A 144 -37.09 -0.09 -19.46
N ASP A 145 -37.94 0.19 -18.49
CA ASP A 145 -39.40 0.32 -18.67
C ASP A 145 -39.84 1.78 -18.88
N ASP A 146 -38.90 2.73 -18.91
CA ASP A 146 -39.18 4.13 -19.25
C ASP A 146 -39.52 4.31 -20.74
N GLU A 147 -40.36 5.29 -21.06
CA GLU A 147 -40.75 5.61 -22.43
C GLU A 147 -39.54 5.88 -23.36
N PRO A 148 -39.64 5.54 -24.67
CA PRO A 148 -38.55 5.70 -25.63
C PRO A 148 -38.07 7.14 -25.71
N GLY A 149 -36.85 7.35 -25.23
CA GLY A 149 -36.24 8.66 -25.14
C GLY A 149 -34.76 8.62 -24.74
N ARG A 150 -34.20 9.80 -24.45
CA ARG A 150 -32.77 9.99 -24.13
C ARG A 150 -32.31 9.19 -22.91
N ARG A 151 -33.22 8.84 -21.98
CA ARG A 151 -32.95 8.02 -20.80
C ARG A 151 -32.80 6.55 -21.16
N GLN A 152 -33.72 5.98 -21.94
CA GLN A 152 -33.64 4.60 -22.43
C GLN A 152 -32.38 4.36 -23.28
N PHE A 153 -32.03 5.27 -24.20
CA PHE A 153 -30.80 5.14 -25.01
C PHE A 153 -29.52 5.15 -24.16
N ARG A 154 -29.45 5.99 -23.12
CA ARG A 154 -28.32 6.01 -22.18
C ARG A 154 -28.25 4.73 -21.35
N ALA A 155 -29.40 4.23 -20.89
CA ALA A 155 -29.51 2.97 -20.18
C ALA A 155 -29.00 1.83 -21.05
N GLU A 156 -29.48 1.71 -22.30
CA GLU A 156 -29.07 0.69 -23.27
C GLU A 156 -27.56 0.73 -23.58
N ILE A 157 -26.95 1.89 -23.84
CA ILE A 157 -25.50 1.99 -24.07
C ILE A 157 -24.71 1.57 -22.83
N SER A 158 -25.11 2.06 -21.67
CA SER A 158 -24.40 1.81 -20.42
C SER A 158 -24.40 0.33 -20.02
N THR A 159 -25.30 -0.48 -20.58
CA THR A 159 -25.56 -1.86 -20.15
C THR A 159 -25.24 -2.88 -21.23
N LEU A 160 -25.41 -2.53 -22.51
CA LEU A 160 -24.91 -3.32 -23.64
C LEU A 160 -23.40 -3.20 -23.81
N VAL A 161 -22.81 -2.05 -23.43
CA VAL A 161 -21.38 -1.80 -23.56
C VAL A 161 -20.70 -1.63 -22.21
N GLY A 162 -21.22 -0.76 -21.34
CA GLY A 162 -20.55 -0.41 -20.09
C GLY A 162 -20.41 -1.57 -19.10
N ALA A 163 -21.50 -2.26 -18.77
CA ALA A 163 -21.48 -3.37 -17.83
C ALA A 163 -20.65 -4.58 -18.32
N PRO A 164 -20.76 -5.04 -19.59
CA PRO A 164 -19.91 -6.09 -20.14
C PRO A 164 -18.43 -5.71 -20.18
N VAL A 165 -18.10 -4.46 -20.55
CA VAL A 165 -16.71 -3.97 -20.54
C VAL A 165 -16.17 -3.93 -19.10
N GLY A 166 -16.96 -3.43 -18.14
CA GLY A 166 -16.59 -3.43 -16.72
C GLY A 166 -16.37 -4.85 -16.18
N LEU A 167 -17.26 -5.79 -16.49
CA LEU A 167 -17.12 -7.19 -16.11
C LEU A 167 -15.91 -7.85 -16.78
N LEU A 168 -15.67 -7.58 -18.06
CA LEU A 168 -14.51 -8.07 -18.79
C LEU A 168 -13.21 -7.56 -18.14
N TRP A 169 -13.14 -6.28 -17.79
CA TRP A 169 -12.00 -5.70 -17.07
C TRP A 169 -11.81 -6.34 -15.70
N PHE A 170 -12.90 -6.61 -14.98
CA PHE A 170 -12.85 -7.31 -13.69
C PHE A 170 -12.26 -8.71 -13.86
N ILE A 171 -12.78 -9.49 -14.81
CA ILE A 171 -12.28 -10.84 -15.14
C ILE A 171 -10.81 -10.78 -15.57
N LEU A 172 -10.45 -9.85 -16.45
CA LEU A 172 -9.08 -9.66 -16.93
C LEU A 172 -8.12 -9.36 -15.77
N GLY A 173 -8.56 -8.64 -14.74
CA GLY A 173 -7.80 -8.42 -13.51
C GLY A 173 -7.44 -9.70 -12.74
N PHE A 174 -8.23 -10.78 -12.87
CA PHE A 174 -7.88 -12.10 -12.30
C PHE A 174 -7.03 -12.96 -13.23
N VAL A 175 -7.13 -12.74 -14.54
CA VAL A 175 -6.37 -13.44 -15.57
C VAL A 175 -4.94 -12.90 -15.66
N ILE A 176 -4.75 -11.60 -15.44
CA ILE A 176 -3.46 -10.91 -15.40
C ILE A 176 -3.14 -10.57 -13.95
N VAL A 177 -2.27 -11.35 -13.33
CA VAL A 177 -1.86 -11.15 -11.93
C VAL A 177 -0.35 -10.96 -11.89
N ASN A 178 0.07 -9.79 -11.42
CA ASN A 178 1.46 -9.54 -11.06
C ASN A 178 1.51 -9.38 -9.54
N ARG A 179 2.10 -10.35 -8.84
CA ARG A 179 2.27 -10.31 -7.40
C ARG A 179 3.75 -10.28 -7.09
N THR A 180 4.18 -9.17 -6.50
CA THR A 180 5.52 -9.06 -5.94
C THR A 180 5.43 -9.35 -4.44
N ARG A 181 6.18 -10.33 -3.97
CA ARG A 181 6.37 -10.63 -2.55
C ARG A 181 7.83 -10.36 -2.20
N ILE A 182 8.04 -9.77 -1.03
CA ILE A 182 9.37 -9.64 -0.45
C ILE A 182 9.32 -10.43 0.86
N SER A 183 10.29 -11.30 1.11
CA SER A 183 10.51 -11.91 2.41
C SER A 183 11.90 -11.59 2.92
N LEU A 184 11.98 -11.35 4.23
CA LEU A 184 13.22 -11.04 4.94
C LEU A 184 13.60 -12.27 5.75
N HIS A 185 14.76 -12.85 5.45
CA HIS A 185 15.30 -14.01 6.14
C HIS A 185 16.57 -13.60 6.87
N PRO A 186 17.01 -14.34 7.91
CA PRO A 186 18.30 -14.10 8.56
C PRO A 186 19.47 -14.09 7.57
N ASP A 187 19.40 -14.93 6.53
CA ASP A 187 20.48 -15.12 5.55
C ASP A 187 20.42 -14.10 4.40
N GLY A 188 19.25 -13.53 4.11
CA GLY A 188 19.12 -12.58 3.01
C GLY A 188 17.71 -12.04 2.78
N ILE A 189 17.60 -11.18 1.77
CA ILE A 189 16.35 -10.67 1.24
C ILE A 189 15.94 -11.57 0.08
N VAL A 190 14.73 -12.11 0.13
CA VAL A 190 14.16 -12.91 -0.97
C VAL A 190 13.06 -12.09 -1.64
N GLN A 191 13.22 -11.82 -2.93
CA GLN A 191 12.18 -11.24 -3.75
C GLN A 191 11.59 -12.30 -4.66
N GLU A 192 10.28 -12.54 -4.50
CA GLU A 192 9.53 -13.45 -5.34
C GLU A 192 8.58 -12.64 -6.22
N ILE A 193 8.74 -12.75 -7.54
CA ILE A 193 7.91 -12.10 -8.54
C ILE A 193 7.06 -13.17 -9.22
N TYR A 194 5.81 -13.26 -8.81
CA TYR A 194 4.83 -14.15 -9.42
C TYR A 194 4.07 -13.40 -10.53
N ARG A 195 4.23 -13.84 -11.77
CA ARG A 195 3.53 -13.31 -12.94
C ARG A 195 2.64 -14.40 -13.53
N ARG A 196 1.33 -14.16 -13.56
CA ARG A 196 0.38 -14.94 -14.34
C ARG A 196 -0.19 -14.07 -15.43
N ARG A 197 0.01 -14.46 -16.68
CA ARG A 197 -0.64 -13.89 -17.86
C ARG A 197 -1.44 -14.98 -18.53
N VAL A 198 -2.74 -15.00 -18.26
CA VAL A 198 -3.67 -16.01 -18.78
C VAL A 198 -3.23 -17.41 -18.33
N TRP A 199 -2.67 -18.20 -19.24
CA TRP A 199 -2.19 -19.57 -19.01
C TRP A 199 -0.70 -19.62 -18.64
N LYS A 200 0.07 -18.57 -18.93
CA LYS A 200 1.50 -18.54 -18.63
C LYS A 200 1.72 -18.11 -17.19
N VAL A 201 2.30 -19.00 -16.39
CA VAL A 201 2.74 -18.73 -15.02
C VAL A 201 4.27 -18.67 -15.03
N THR A 202 4.83 -17.63 -14.42
CA THR A 202 6.27 -17.47 -14.25
C THR A 202 6.50 -16.99 -12.82
N SER A 203 7.34 -17.71 -12.09
CA SER A 203 7.82 -17.34 -10.76
C SER A 203 9.31 -17.09 -10.85
N ASP A 204 9.71 -15.86 -10.59
CA ASP A 204 11.11 -15.46 -10.52
C ASP A 204 11.47 -15.25 -9.04
N VAL A 205 12.56 -15.87 -8.58
CA VAL A 205 13.00 -15.81 -7.19
C VAL A 205 14.43 -15.30 -7.17
N THR A 206 14.60 -14.10 -6.65
CA THR A 206 15.91 -13.47 -6.46
C THR A 206 16.25 -13.51 -4.97
N VAL A 207 17.40 -14.09 -4.63
CA VAL A 207 17.90 -14.13 -3.25
C VAL A 207 19.12 -13.23 -3.18
N VAL A 208 19.04 -12.20 -2.34
CA VAL A 208 20.13 -11.26 -2.10
C VAL A 208 20.67 -11.49 -0.70
N PRO A 209 21.90 -12.03 -0.55
CA PRO A 209 22.49 -12.25 0.76
C PRO A 209 22.81 -10.91 1.43
N TRP A 210 22.63 -10.82 2.75
CA TRP A 210 22.88 -9.56 3.47
C TRP A 210 24.33 -9.08 3.34
N ASP A 211 25.28 -10.00 3.34
CA ASP A 211 26.71 -9.69 3.29
C ASP A 211 27.16 -9.21 1.90
N GLY A 212 26.37 -9.49 0.86
CA GLY A 212 26.57 -8.95 -0.47
C GLY A 212 26.04 -7.52 -0.64
N ILE A 213 25.26 -6.98 0.29
CA ILE A 213 24.62 -5.67 0.14
C ILE A 213 25.62 -4.55 0.40
N VAL A 214 26.07 -3.91 -0.67
CA VAL A 214 26.98 -2.75 -0.66
C VAL A 214 26.24 -1.48 -0.24
N GLY A 215 24.98 -1.31 -0.68
CA GLY A 215 24.25 -0.06 -0.49
C GLY A 215 22.75 -0.23 -0.42
N LEU A 216 22.13 0.49 0.51
CA LEU A 216 20.68 0.66 0.59
C LEU A 216 20.35 2.13 0.40
N GLN A 217 19.80 2.46 -0.76
CA GLN A 217 19.46 3.84 -1.09
C GLN A 217 17.94 4.01 -1.21
N PRO A 218 17.34 4.93 -0.45
CA PRO A 218 15.97 5.33 -0.68
C PRO A 218 15.91 6.08 -2.02
N GLN A 219 15.07 5.58 -2.92
CA GLN A 219 14.84 6.20 -4.22
C GLN A 219 13.37 6.48 -4.44
N THR A 220 13.11 7.19 -5.51
CA THR A 220 11.76 7.47 -5.98
C THR A 220 11.66 7.10 -7.43
N HIS A 221 10.78 6.16 -7.75
CA HIS A 221 10.55 5.78 -9.14
C HIS A 221 9.47 6.68 -9.74
N PRO A 222 9.71 7.32 -10.90
CA PRO A 222 8.68 8.07 -11.60
C PRO A 222 7.62 7.10 -12.13
N ASN A 223 6.33 7.40 -11.95
CA ASN A 223 5.28 6.60 -12.57
C ASN A 223 5.17 6.96 -14.07
N PRO A 224 5.54 6.07 -15.01
CA PRO A 224 5.39 6.37 -16.43
C PRO A 224 3.93 6.52 -16.87
N ALA A 225 2.97 6.04 -16.06
CA ALA A 225 1.55 6.07 -16.38
C ALA A 225 0.81 7.32 -15.88
N VAL A 226 1.47 8.24 -15.14
CA VAL A 226 0.82 9.46 -14.62
C VAL A 226 1.71 10.67 -14.92
N PRO A 227 1.20 11.72 -15.59
CA PRO A 227 2.00 12.87 -16.01
C PRO A 227 2.45 13.79 -14.87
N HIS A 228 1.98 13.58 -13.64
CA HIS A 228 2.55 14.22 -12.46
C HIS A 228 3.70 13.38 -11.90
N PRO A 229 4.79 14.00 -11.40
CA PRO A 229 5.93 13.31 -10.81
C PRO A 229 5.54 12.73 -9.44
N HIS A 230 4.62 11.76 -9.43
CA HIS A 230 4.35 10.91 -8.29
C HIS A 230 5.54 9.97 -8.18
N GLN A 231 6.47 10.41 -7.34
CA GLN A 231 7.66 9.71 -6.90
C GLN A 231 7.24 8.58 -5.96
N TYR A 232 7.08 7.37 -6.47
CA TYR A 232 6.77 6.22 -5.61
C TYR A 232 7.99 5.85 -4.77
N PRO A 233 7.84 5.67 -3.44
CA PRO A 233 8.96 5.28 -2.59
C PRO A 233 9.43 3.87 -2.98
N THR A 234 10.68 3.79 -3.41
CA THR A 234 11.40 2.56 -3.72
C THR A 234 12.67 2.48 -2.89
N VAL A 235 13.19 1.27 -2.71
CA VAL A 235 14.52 1.06 -2.12
C VAL A 235 15.38 0.39 -3.16
N ARG A 236 16.46 1.06 -3.56
CA ARG A 236 17.50 0.47 -4.39
C ARG A 236 18.47 -0.27 -3.49
N VAL A 237 18.56 -1.57 -3.69
CA VAL A 237 19.51 -2.46 -3.04
C VAL A 237 20.62 -2.71 -4.05
N VAL A 238 21.80 -2.18 -3.77
CA VAL A 238 23.01 -2.46 -4.55
C VAL A 238 23.71 -3.62 -3.86
N TYR A 239 23.89 -4.71 -4.57
CA TYR A 239 24.51 -5.92 -4.02
C TYR A 239 25.52 -6.52 -4.99
N ARG A 240 26.48 -7.24 -4.44
CA ARG A 240 27.48 -7.99 -5.19
C ARG A 240 27.24 -9.48 -4.95
N GLU A 241 27.05 -10.22 -6.03
CA GLU A 241 26.99 -11.68 -5.96
C GLU A 241 28.39 -12.24 -5.72
N VAL A 242 28.48 -13.37 -5.01
CA VAL A 242 29.74 -14.00 -4.61
C VAL A 242 30.67 -14.26 -5.80
N ASP A 243 30.08 -14.54 -6.98
CA ASP A 243 30.80 -14.87 -8.22
C ASP A 243 30.79 -13.74 -9.26
N SER A 244 30.33 -12.53 -8.91
CA SER A 244 30.24 -11.39 -9.83
C SER A 244 31.13 -10.24 -9.38
N GLU A 245 32.01 -9.78 -10.26
CA GLU A 245 32.80 -8.55 -10.04
C GLU A 245 31.96 -7.28 -10.24
N LEU A 246 30.78 -7.41 -10.84
CA LEU A 246 29.88 -6.30 -11.12
C LEU A 246 28.82 -6.17 -10.03
N ASP A 247 28.60 -4.93 -9.60
CA ASP A 247 27.52 -4.56 -8.69
C ASP A 247 26.18 -4.70 -9.43
N GLN A 248 25.27 -5.47 -8.84
CA GLN A 248 23.91 -5.65 -9.30
C GLN A 248 22.94 -4.77 -8.53
N GLU A 249 21.79 -4.48 -9.15
CA GLU A 249 20.79 -3.59 -8.59
C GLU A 249 19.42 -4.26 -8.50
N LEU A 250 18.88 -4.32 -7.29
CA LEU A 250 17.52 -4.75 -7.03
C LEU A 250 16.67 -3.56 -6.57
N THR A 251 15.59 -3.27 -7.30
CA THR A 251 14.64 -2.22 -6.91
C THR A 251 13.45 -2.82 -6.19
N LEU A 252 13.33 -2.52 -4.90
CA LEU A 252 12.18 -2.90 -4.07
C LEU A 252 11.08 -1.84 -4.19
N MET A 253 9.95 -2.21 -4.78
CA MET A 253 8.73 -1.39 -4.86
C MET A 253 8.02 -1.34 -3.51
N VAL A 254 8.55 -0.55 -2.57
CA VAL A 254 8.06 -0.52 -1.18
C VAL A 254 6.67 0.10 -1.08
N CYS A 255 6.32 1.04 -1.96
CA CYS A 255 4.96 1.61 -2.07
C CYS A 255 3.86 0.56 -2.28
N GLU A 256 4.18 -0.53 -2.99
CA GLU A 256 3.25 -1.61 -3.28
C GLU A 256 3.14 -2.60 -2.14
N LYS A 257 3.86 -2.44 -1.02
CA LYS A 257 3.88 -3.42 0.07
C LYS A 257 2.90 -3.07 1.19
N LYS A 258 2.34 -4.11 1.83
CA LYS A 258 1.50 -3.98 3.02
C LYS A 258 2.36 -3.74 4.28
N VAL A 259 3.23 -2.73 4.22
CA VAL A 259 4.07 -2.24 5.32
C VAL A 259 4.28 -0.73 5.09
N GLU A 260 4.67 0.00 6.13
CA GLU A 260 5.10 1.39 5.96
C GLU A 260 6.51 1.47 5.32
N PRO A 261 6.73 2.33 4.31
CA PRO A 261 8.03 2.40 3.64
C PRO A 261 9.21 2.73 4.53
N ASN A 262 9.06 3.68 5.47
CA ASN A 262 10.14 4.04 6.40
C ASN A 262 10.46 2.90 7.37
N ALA A 263 9.45 2.16 7.85
CA ALA A 263 9.64 1.04 8.75
C ALA A 263 10.40 -0.10 8.05
N LEU A 264 10.06 -0.38 6.79
CA LEU A 264 10.78 -1.37 6.01
C LEU A 264 12.22 -0.93 5.75
N LEU A 265 12.46 0.31 5.31
CA LEU A 265 13.82 0.82 5.07
C LEU A 265 14.67 0.75 6.34
N ALA A 266 14.13 1.18 7.48
CA ALA A 266 14.86 1.17 8.74
C ALA A 266 15.20 -0.26 9.18
N LEU A 267 14.30 -1.22 8.97
CA LEU A 267 14.60 -2.63 9.23
C LEU A 267 15.70 -3.15 8.30
N LEU A 268 15.65 -2.84 7.01
CA LEU A 268 16.69 -3.25 6.06
C LEU A 268 18.07 -2.68 6.44
N GLN A 269 18.13 -1.41 6.80
CA GLN A 269 19.36 -0.76 7.28
C GLN A 269 19.87 -1.40 8.56
N TRP A 270 18.98 -1.64 9.53
CA TRP A 270 19.34 -2.28 10.79
C TRP A 270 19.88 -3.70 10.61
N CYS A 271 19.25 -4.52 9.77
CA CYS A 271 19.72 -5.88 9.45
C CYS A 271 21.07 -5.88 8.73
N ARG A 272 21.32 -4.90 7.86
CA ARG A 272 22.62 -4.73 7.21
C ARG A 272 23.70 -4.37 8.24
N ASP A 273 23.42 -3.36 9.06
CA ASP A 273 24.40 -2.78 9.98
C ASP A 273 24.63 -3.66 11.23
N ASN A 274 23.71 -4.60 11.55
CA ASN A 274 23.79 -5.47 12.72
C ASN A 274 23.60 -6.95 12.33
N PRO A 275 24.67 -7.66 11.94
CA PRO A 275 24.58 -9.07 11.52
C PRO A 275 24.00 -10.00 12.57
N TRP A 276 24.39 -9.81 13.83
CA TRP A 276 23.92 -10.58 14.99
C TRP A 276 22.41 -10.44 15.24
N ALA A 277 21.78 -9.39 14.73
CA ALA A 277 20.38 -9.11 14.99
C ALA A 277 19.44 -9.69 13.91
N ARG A 278 20.00 -10.23 12.82
CA ARG A 278 19.26 -10.82 11.69
C ARG A 278 18.46 -12.07 12.11
N GLU A 279 18.94 -12.82 13.10
CA GLU A 279 18.24 -13.99 13.64
C GLU A 279 16.84 -13.65 14.17
N GLN A 280 16.61 -12.40 14.55
CA GLN A 280 15.30 -11.94 15.01
C GLN A 280 14.24 -11.98 13.92
N LEU A 281 14.62 -11.98 12.64
CA LEU A 281 13.69 -12.12 11.52
C LEU A 281 13.01 -13.50 11.47
N ALA A 282 13.64 -14.53 12.04
CA ALA A 282 13.08 -15.88 12.10
C ALA A 282 12.09 -16.08 13.25
N HIS A 283 11.98 -15.12 14.18
CA HIS A 283 11.10 -15.22 15.35
C HIS A 283 9.65 -14.89 15.01
N ASP A 284 8.69 -15.47 15.74
CA ASP A 284 7.25 -15.25 15.51
C ASP A 284 6.81 -13.81 15.75
N ASP A 285 7.50 -13.11 16.64
CA ASP A 285 7.25 -11.71 16.97
C ASP A 285 7.98 -10.73 16.03
N ALA A 286 8.71 -11.22 15.01
CA ALA A 286 9.44 -10.39 14.06
C ALA A 286 8.54 -9.37 13.32
N ARG A 287 7.24 -9.66 13.21
CA ARG A 287 6.23 -8.72 12.68
C ARG A 287 6.19 -7.40 13.45
N GLU A 288 6.56 -7.39 14.72
CA GLU A 288 6.59 -6.18 15.56
C GLU A 288 7.72 -5.24 15.15
N LEU A 289 8.79 -5.75 14.55
CA LEU A 289 9.90 -4.94 14.00
C LEU A 289 9.42 -4.06 12.83
N LEU A 290 8.42 -4.51 12.08
CA LEU A 290 7.78 -3.75 11.00
C LEU A 290 6.59 -2.91 11.48
N ARG A 291 6.29 -2.91 12.78
CA ARG A 291 5.25 -2.06 13.33
C ARG A 291 5.77 -0.63 13.36
N PRO A 292 5.11 0.29 12.66
CA PRO A 292 5.68 1.61 12.56
C PRO A 292 5.44 2.39 13.86
N PRO A 293 6.23 3.44 14.14
CA PRO A 293 6.07 4.27 15.33
C PRO A 293 4.70 4.92 15.38
N ARG A 294 4.22 5.29 16.59
CA ARG A 294 2.91 5.92 16.75
C ARG A 294 2.88 7.24 15.98
N PHE A 295 1.70 7.63 15.52
CA PHE A 295 1.53 8.84 14.72
C PHE A 295 2.02 10.10 15.45
N LEU A 296 1.80 10.18 16.76
CA LEU A 296 2.28 11.30 17.60
C LEU A 296 3.82 11.35 17.64
N ASP A 297 4.49 10.22 17.89
CA ASP A 297 5.96 10.12 17.88
C ASP A 297 6.56 10.65 16.57
N ARG A 298 5.87 10.45 15.44
CA ARG A 298 6.30 10.96 14.13
C ARG A 298 6.12 12.46 13.97
N ILE A 299 5.01 13.00 14.49
CA ILE A 299 4.77 14.45 14.48
C ILE A 299 5.84 15.14 15.34
N GLU A 300 6.16 14.56 16.49
CA GLU A 300 7.20 15.07 17.39
C GLU A 300 8.58 15.01 16.74
N ALA A 301 8.95 13.88 16.12
CA ALA A 301 10.21 13.74 15.39
C ALA A 301 10.31 14.73 14.22
N ASP A 302 9.24 14.94 13.46
CA ASP A 302 9.23 15.91 12.36
C ASP A 302 9.31 17.35 12.87
N ARG A 303 8.64 17.67 13.99
CA ARG A 303 8.76 18.98 14.65
C ARG A 303 10.21 19.20 15.11
N ALA A 304 10.84 18.21 15.73
CA ALA A 304 12.25 18.29 16.14
C ALA A 304 13.18 18.51 14.93
N ALA A 305 12.99 17.76 13.84
CA ALA A 305 13.77 17.90 12.60
C ALA A 305 13.49 19.20 11.84
N SER A 306 12.32 19.83 12.02
CA SER A 306 12.01 21.15 11.46
C SER A 306 12.68 22.28 12.25
N MET A 307 12.89 22.09 13.55
CA MET A 307 13.58 23.05 14.40
C MET A 307 15.11 22.96 14.27
N SER A 308 15.67 21.76 14.02
CA SER A 308 17.12 21.62 13.79
C SER A 308 17.55 22.28 12.48
N GLY A 309 16.82 22.06 11.38
CA GLY A 309 17.13 22.68 10.09
C GLY A 309 16.98 24.21 10.05
N ARG A 310 16.40 24.83 11.10
CA ARG A 310 16.33 26.29 11.25
C ARG A 310 17.55 26.86 11.99
N ARG A 311 18.31 26.02 12.71
CA ARG A 311 19.56 26.43 13.39
C ARG A 311 20.79 26.34 12.48
N ASP A 312 20.76 25.48 11.47
CA ASP A 312 21.86 25.32 10.51
C ASP A 312 21.87 26.41 9.39
N VAL A 313 21.01 27.43 9.50
CA VAL A 313 20.87 28.55 8.53
C VAL A 313 21.14 29.90 9.21
N GLN A 314 21.86 29.91 10.32
CA GLN A 314 22.38 31.13 10.96
C GLN A 314 23.90 31.15 10.94
#